data_AF-A0A950UWF1-F1
#
_entry.id   AF-A0A950UWF1-F1
#
_cell.length_a   1.000
_cell.length_b   1.000
_cell.length_c   1.000
_cell.angle_alpha   90.00
_cell.angle_beta   90.00
_cell.angle_gamma   90.00
#
_symmetry.space_group_name_H-M   'P 1'
#
loop_
_entity.id
_entity.type
_entity.pdbx_description
1 polymer ?
#
loop_
_entity_poly.entity_id
_entity_poly.type
_entity_poly.pdbx_seq_one_letter_code
_entity_poly.pdbx_strand_id
1 'polypeptide(L)'
;MTQSFIPDGRRLLDAAEIARTMIRVKVPLDLHAVAAGGSSAFAWATPLRIADLLRFAVREAIGQRAPADKFSRSVARTLAGLAAGDFIIDIDGRSFTDADAVVVCERSADVRFFLAHRRRAALHRTRKTAR
;
A
#
# COMPACT_ATOMS: atom_id res chain seq x y z
N MET A 1 -41.78 -5.24 24.19
CA MET A 1 -41.52 -4.02 23.41
C MET A 1 -40.09 -4.10 22.91
N THR A 2 -39.91 -4.54 21.67
CA THR A 2 -38.59 -4.88 21.10
C THR A 2 -38.20 -3.72 20.19
N GLN A 3 -37.29 -2.86 20.64
CA GLN A 3 -36.79 -1.76 19.82
C GLN A 3 -35.87 -2.32 18.74
N SER A 4 -36.36 -2.25 17.51
CA SER A 4 -35.63 -2.45 16.25
C SER A 4 -34.52 -1.41 16.14
N PHE A 5 -33.26 -1.86 16.21
CA PHE A 5 -32.12 -1.06 15.78
C PHE A 5 -32.05 -1.13 14.25
N ILE A 6 -32.51 -0.08 13.59
CA ILE A 6 -32.25 0.16 12.16
C ILE A 6 -30.79 0.64 12.07
N PRO A 7 -29.85 -0.12 11.49
CA PRO A 7 -28.50 0.36 11.31
C PRO A 7 -28.47 1.36 10.14
N ASP A 8 -28.26 2.62 10.50
CA ASP A 8 -27.95 3.73 9.62
C ASP A 8 -26.73 3.36 8.76
N GLY A 9 -26.86 3.46 7.42
CA GLY A 9 -25.93 2.93 6.40
C GLY A 9 -24.57 3.64 6.31
N ARG A 10 -23.88 3.82 7.44
CA ARG A 10 -22.67 4.66 7.59
C ARG A 10 -21.48 4.00 8.29
N ARG A 11 -21.49 2.68 8.49
CA ARG A 11 -20.29 1.97 8.96
C ARG A 11 -20.06 0.71 8.15
N LEU A 12 -18.78 0.46 7.91
CA LEU A 12 -18.17 -0.68 7.22
C LEU A 12 -18.09 -0.44 5.69
N LEU A 13 -16.95 0.12 5.25
CA LEU A 13 -16.28 -0.57 4.14
C LEU A 13 -16.05 -1.98 4.68
N ASP A 14 -16.73 -2.96 4.12
CA ASP A 14 -16.67 -4.34 4.61
C ASP A 14 -15.20 -4.74 4.80
N ALA A 15 -14.88 -5.52 5.83
CA ALA A 15 -13.54 -6.08 5.97
C ALA A 15 -13.11 -6.80 4.67
N ALA A 16 -14.08 -7.33 3.92
CA ALA A 16 -13.91 -7.89 2.58
C ALA A 16 -13.59 -6.82 1.49
N GLU A 17 -14.13 -5.60 1.57
CA GLU A 17 -13.82 -4.50 0.65
C GLU A 17 -12.44 -3.88 0.94
N ILE A 18 -12.10 -3.75 2.22
CA ILE A 18 -10.75 -3.37 2.66
C ILE A 18 -9.73 -4.45 2.26
N ALA A 19 -10.08 -5.73 2.42
CA ALA A 19 -9.26 -6.85 1.97
C ALA A 19 -9.14 -6.92 0.44
N ARG A 20 -10.17 -6.53 -0.32
CA ARG A 20 -10.14 -6.44 -1.79
C ARG A 20 -9.26 -5.30 -2.32
N THR A 21 -8.93 -4.33 -1.48
CA THR A 21 -8.10 -3.15 -1.86
C THR A 21 -6.66 -3.27 -1.35
N MET A 22 -6.32 -4.36 -0.67
CA MET A 22 -5.01 -4.60 -0.08
C MET A 22 -4.20 -5.57 -0.95
N ILE A 23 -3.03 -5.13 -1.40
CA ILE A 23 -2.10 -5.95 -2.17
C ILE A 23 -1.03 -6.48 -1.23
N ARG A 24 -1.03 -7.79 -1.01
CA ARG A 24 0.05 -8.47 -0.27
C ARG A 24 1.24 -8.65 -1.22
N VAL A 25 2.33 -7.98 -0.92
CA VAL A 25 3.56 -8.03 -1.74
C VAL A 25 4.57 -8.94 -1.07
N LYS A 26 5.13 -9.89 -1.83
CA LYS A 26 6.30 -10.68 -1.37
C LYS A 26 7.54 -9.82 -1.48
N VAL A 27 8.27 -9.67 -0.37
CA VAL A 27 9.49 -8.89 -0.30
C VAL A 27 10.68 -9.82 -0.53
N PRO A 28 11.57 -9.52 -1.48
CA PRO A 28 12.77 -10.32 -1.68
C PRO A 28 13.68 -10.24 -0.46
N LEU A 29 14.34 -11.36 -0.18
CA LEU A 29 15.32 -11.44 0.87
C LEU A 29 16.60 -10.73 0.43
N ASP A 30 17.14 -9.85 1.28
CA ASP A 30 18.42 -9.23 0.99
C ASP A 30 19.57 -10.22 1.24
N LEU A 31 19.89 -11.00 0.21
CA LEU A 31 20.98 -11.97 0.26
C LEU A 31 22.35 -11.30 0.47
N HIS A 32 22.51 -10.04 0.09
CA HIS A 32 23.74 -9.31 0.30
C HIS A 32 23.91 -8.96 1.78
N ALA A 33 22.86 -8.48 2.45
CA ALA A 33 22.88 -8.26 3.90
C ALA A 33 23.17 -9.55 4.68
N VAL A 34 22.62 -10.69 4.23
CA VAL A 34 22.90 -12.01 4.81
C VAL A 34 24.36 -12.41 4.59
N ALA A 35 24.89 -12.25 3.38
CA ALA A 35 26.26 -12.62 3.05
C ALA A 35 27.32 -11.75 3.74
N ALA A 36 27.07 -10.44 3.85
CA ALA A 36 28.01 -9.49 4.45
C ALA A 36 27.95 -9.47 5.99
N GLY A 37 26.77 -9.65 6.58
CA GLY A 37 26.58 -9.59 8.03
C GLY A 37 26.74 -10.93 8.76
N GLY A 38 26.79 -12.05 8.03
CA GLY A 38 26.92 -13.40 8.60
C GLY A 38 25.77 -13.82 9.53
N SER A 39 24.69 -13.05 9.58
CA SER A 39 23.57 -13.26 10.51
C SER A 39 22.28 -13.43 9.73
N SER A 40 21.63 -14.57 9.95
CA SER A 40 20.32 -14.89 9.40
C SER A 40 19.23 -13.94 9.89
N ALA A 41 19.46 -13.11 10.92
CA ALA A 41 18.51 -12.11 11.38
C ALA A 41 18.29 -10.99 10.34
N PHE A 42 19.31 -10.64 9.55
CA PHE A 42 19.16 -9.65 8.46
C PHE A 42 18.34 -10.19 7.28
N ALA A 43 18.14 -11.51 7.22
CA ALA A 43 17.19 -12.13 6.30
C ALA A 43 15.73 -11.75 6.59
N TRP A 44 15.44 -11.21 7.78
CA TRP A 44 14.08 -10.92 8.25
C TRP A 44 13.66 -9.48 8.04
N ALA A 45 14.59 -8.58 7.67
CA ALA A 45 14.32 -7.15 7.56
C ALA A 45 15.04 -6.60 6.32
N THR A 46 14.29 -6.47 5.21
CA THR A 46 14.79 -5.95 3.94
C THR A 46 14.47 -4.46 3.83
N PRO A 47 15.47 -3.57 3.76
CA PRO A 47 15.24 -2.18 3.40
C PRO A 47 14.91 -2.07 1.91
N LEU A 48 13.79 -1.44 1.57
CA LEU A 48 13.36 -1.21 0.19
C LEU A 48 12.91 0.23 0.01
N ARG A 49 13.17 0.78 -1.18
CA ARG A 49 12.51 2.02 -1.58
C ARG A 49 11.04 1.75 -1.87
N ILE A 50 10.20 2.75 -1.62
CA ILE A 50 8.79 2.74 -2.02
C ILE A 50 8.65 2.39 -3.51
N ALA A 51 9.51 2.94 -4.37
CA ALA A 51 9.50 2.64 -5.79
C ALA A 51 9.65 1.15 -6.11
N ASP A 52 10.51 0.42 -5.38
CA ASP A 52 10.73 -1.01 -5.57
C ASP A 52 9.54 -1.82 -5.09
N LEU A 53 8.99 -1.44 -3.95
CA LEU A 53 7.78 -2.06 -3.41
C LEU A 53 6.57 -1.88 -4.35
N LEU A 54 6.45 -0.71 -4.98
CA LEU A 54 5.42 -0.44 -6.00
C LEU A 54 5.63 -1.28 -7.26
N ARG A 55 6.87 -1.54 -7.67
CA ARG A 55 7.13 -2.46 -8.79
C ARG A 55 6.63 -3.86 -8.48
N PHE A 56 6.86 -4.36 -7.26
CA PHE A 56 6.34 -5.66 -6.85
C PHE A 56 4.81 -5.65 -6.74
N ALA A 57 4.21 -4.60 -6.18
CA ALA A 57 2.75 -4.45 -6.10
C ALA A 57 2.10 -4.44 -7.50
N VAL A 58 2.69 -3.70 -8.45
CA VAL A 58 2.22 -3.66 -9.84
C VAL A 58 2.36 -5.05 -10.47
N ARG A 59 3.48 -5.75 -10.26
CA ARG A 59 3.70 -7.10 -10.78
C ARG A 59 2.62 -8.07 -10.26
N GLU A 60 2.28 -8.00 -8.98
CA GLU A 60 1.22 -8.84 -8.43
C GLU A 60 -0.17 -8.46 -8.93
N ALA A 61 -0.45 -7.16 -9.09
CA ALA A 61 -1.75 -6.70 -9.58
C ALA A 61 -2.04 -7.10 -11.03
N ILE A 62 -1.04 -7.00 -11.92
CA ILE A 62 -1.22 -7.30 -13.35
C ILE A 62 -0.94 -8.78 -13.70
N GLY A 63 -0.38 -9.52 -12.75
CA GLY A 63 0.01 -10.92 -12.87
C GLY A 63 1.45 -11.12 -13.36
N GLN A 64 2.08 -12.20 -12.86
CA GLN A 64 3.48 -12.56 -13.14
C GLN A 64 3.78 -12.76 -14.63
N ARG A 65 2.80 -13.20 -15.41
CA ARG A 65 2.92 -13.47 -16.86
C ARG A 65 2.64 -12.26 -17.74
N ALA A 66 2.43 -11.07 -17.18
CA ALA A 66 2.18 -9.89 -17.97
C ALA A 66 3.38 -9.54 -18.88
N PRO A 67 3.14 -9.12 -20.14
CA PRO A 67 4.21 -8.68 -21.04
C PRO A 67 5.05 -7.55 -20.43
N ALA A 68 6.35 -7.57 -20.70
CA ALA A 68 7.32 -6.62 -20.12
C ALA A 68 6.91 -5.15 -20.36
N ASP A 69 6.45 -4.83 -21.55
CA ASP A 69 5.98 -3.49 -21.92
C ASP A 69 4.74 -3.05 -21.11
N LYS A 70 3.79 -3.96 -20.87
CA LYS A 70 2.63 -3.69 -19.99
C LYS A 70 3.09 -3.42 -18.55
N PHE A 71 4.06 -4.19 -18.06
CA PHE A 71 4.64 -3.98 -16.73
C PHE A 71 5.31 -2.61 -16.63
N SER A 72 6.23 -2.29 -17.54
CA SER A 72 6.96 -1.02 -17.54
C SER A 72 6.04 0.19 -17.61
N ARG A 73 5.02 0.16 -18.50
CA ARG A 73 4.01 1.24 -18.55
C ARG A 73 3.21 1.36 -17.27
N SER A 74 2.81 0.24 -16.67
CA SER A 74 2.04 0.26 -15.42
C SER A 74 2.86 0.84 -14.28
N VAL A 75 4.13 0.43 -14.13
CA VAL A 75 5.06 0.98 -13.14
C VAL A 75 5.27 2.48 -13.36
N ALA A 76 5.58 2.90 -14.58
CA ALA A 76 5.81 4.32 -14.90
C ALA A 76 4.58 5.17 -14.57
N ARG A 77 3.37 4.71 -14.94
CA ARG A 77 2.12 5.40 -14.61
C ARG A 77 1.88 5.47 -13.11
N THR A 78 2.12 4.39 -12.37
CA THR A 78 1.96 4.37 -10.91
C THR A 78 2.92 5.35 -10.23
N LEU A 79 4.21 5.34 -10.59
CA LEU A 79 5.19 6.27 -10.02
C LEU A 79 4.87 7.73 -10.37
N ALA A 80 4.45 8.00 -11.61
CA ALA A 80 4.04 9.33 -12.02
C ALA A 80 2.82 9.83 -11.22
N GLY A 81 1.81 8.98 -11.00
CA GLY A 81 0.64 9.35 -10.19
C GLY A 81 0.97 9.59 -8.72
N LEU A 82 1.92 8.84 -8.15
CA LEU A 82 2.41 9.11 -6.79
C LEU A 82 3.13 10.46 -6.72
N ALA A 83 4.03 10.74 -7.67
CA ALA A 83 4.77 11.99 -7.75
C ALA A 83 3.85 13.21 -8.00
N ALA A 84 2.80 13.02 -8.79
CA ALA A 84 1.77 14.04 -9.02
C ALA A 84 0.85 14.27 -7.79
N GLY A 85 0.89 13.36 -6.80
CA GLY A 85 0.02 13.42 -5.64
C GLY A 85 -1.42 13.01 -5.93
N ASP A 86 -1.67 12.26 -7.00
CA ASP A 86 -3.01 11.74 -7.34
C ASP A 86 -3.52 10.76 -6.28
N PHE A 87 -2.58 10.05 -5.65
CA PHE A 87 -2.84 9.13 -4.55
C PHE A 87 -1.69 9.15 -3.55
N ILE A 88 -1.98 8.65 -2.36
CA ILE A 88 -0.99 8.27 -1.36
C ILE A 88 -1.00 6.75 -1.24
N ILE A 89 0.08 6.20 -0.71
CA ILE A 89 0.17 4.78 -0.43
C ILE A 89 0.27 4.56 1.06
N ASP A 90 -0.21 3.41 1.51
CA ASP A 90 -0.04 2.92 2.87
C ASP A 90 0.65 1.57 2.82
N ILE A 91 1.69 1.42 3.64
CA ILE A 91 2.47 0.20 3.77
C ILE A 91 2.50 -0.17 5.24
N ASP A 92 1.92 -1.32 5.57
CA ASP A 92 1.84 -1.83 6.94
C ASP A 92 1.28 -0.79 7.94
N GLY A 93 0.32 0.03 7.49
CA GLY A 93 -0.33 1.08 8.29
C GLY A 93 0.40 2.43 8.33
N ARG A 94 1.49 2.58 7.58
CA ARG A 94 2.23 3.85 7.45
C ARG A 94 2.02 4.45 6.07
N SER A 95 1.68 5.74 6.01
CA SER A 95 1.42 6.42 4.74
C SER A 95 2.65 7.10 4.15
N PHE A 96 2.81 7.00 2.83
CA PHE A 96 3.91 7.58 2.06
C PHE A 96 3.40 8.33 0.83
N THR A 97 4.15 9.37 0.46
CA THR A 97 3.93 10.18 -0.75
C THR A 97 5.18 10.31 -1.62
N ASP A 98 6.32 9.85 -1.10
CA ASP A 98 7.62 9.91 -1.76
C ASP A 98 8.05 8.51 -2.19
N ALA A 99 8.45 8.37 -3.45
CA ALA A 99 8.89 7.11 -4.04
C ALA A 99 10.31 6.71 -3.60
N ASP A 100 11.13 7.68 -3.17
CA ASP A 100 12.50 7.44 -2.71
C ASP A 100 12.60 7.18 -1.20
N ALA A 101 11.49 7.33 -0.46
CA ALA A 101 11.43 6.94 0.93
C ALA A 101 11.77 5.44 1.09
N VAL A 102 12.46 5.11 2.18
CA VAL A 102 12.88 3.73 2.48
C VAL A 102 12.00 3.17 3.60
N VAL A 103 11.50 1.97 3.38
CA VAL A 103 10.79 1.16 4.37
C VAL A 103 11.57 -0.10 4.66
N VAL A 104 11.53 -0.55 5.91
CA VAL A 104 12.06 -1.86 6.29
C VAL A 104 10.88 -2.81 6.35
N CYS A 105 10.87 -3.78 5.46
CA CYS A 105 9.81 -4.78 5.39
C CYS A 105 10.35 -6.13 5.82
N GLU A 106 9.48 -6.98 6.37
CA GLU A 106 9.82 -8.37 6.60
C GLU A 106 9.65 -9.19 5.29
N ARG A 107 9.18 -10.44 5.39
CA ARG A 107 8.96 -11.33 4.24
C ARG A 107 7.88 -10.84 3.26
N SER A 108 7.04 -9.92 3.70
CA SER A 108 5.94 -9.38 2.92
C SER A 108 5.47 -8.05 3.48
N ALA A 109 4.84 -7.24 2.65
CA ALA A 109 4.23 -5.98 3.03
C ALA A 109 2.77 -5.91 2.55
N ASP A 110 1.90 -5.30 3.35
CA ASP A 110 0.54 -4.98 2.96
C ASP A 110 0.49 -3.57 2.36
N VAL A 111 0.15 -3.48 1.07
CA VAL A 111 0.14 -2.21 0.32
C VAL A 111 -1.28 -1.80 -0.01
N ARG A 112 -1.64 -0.57 0.31
CA ARG A 112 -2.94 0.04 -0.01
C ARG A 112 -2.77 1.38 -0.71
N PHE A 113 -3.72 1.71 -1.58
CA PHE A 113 -3.72 2.95 -2.36
C PHE A 113 -4.93 3.80 -1.97
N PHE A 114 -4.71 5.09 -1.74
CA PHE A 114 -5.77 6.03 -1.39
C PHE A 114 -5.72 7.26 -2.29
N LEU A 115 -6.80 7.51 -3.03
CA LEU A 115 -6.93 8.71 -3.86
C LEU A 115 -6.89 9.99 -3.00
N ALA A 116 -6.10 10.98 -3.42
CA ALA A 116 -5.91 12.22 -2.67
C ALA A 116 -7.22 13.00 -2.48
N HIS A 117 -8.14 12.95 -3.45
CA HIS A 117 -9.45 13.61 -3.37
C HIS A 117 -10.36 13.04 -2.26
N ARG A 118 -10.26 11.75 -1.94
CA ARG A 118 -11.11 11.13 -0.89
C ARG A 118 -10.65 11.52 0.52
N ARG A 119 -9.37 11.83 0.74
CA ARG A 119 -8.85 12.23 2.05
C ARG A 119 -9.24 13.65 2.45
N ARG A 120 -9.28 14.62 1.51
CA ARG A 120 -9.81 15.97 1.78
C ARG A 120 -11.27 15.91 2.25
N ALA A 121 -12.11 15.11 1.60
CA ALA A 121 -13.51 14.95 1.99
C ALA A 121 -13.66 14.36 3.40
N ALA A 122 -12.84 13.36 3.76
CA ALA A 122 -12.85 12.76 5.09
C ALA A 122 -12.40 13.76 6.19
N LEU A 123 -11.35 14.54 5.94
CA LEU A 123 -10.82 15.55 6.87
C LEU A 123 -11.75 16.76 7.05
N HIS A 124 -12.47 17.19 6.00
CA HIS A 124 -13.46 18.26 6.14
C HIS A 124 -14.70 17.85 6.93
N ARG A 125 -15.03 16.55 6.95
CA ARG A 125 -16.24 16.04 7.59
C ARG A 125 -16.10 15.89 9.10
N THR A 126 -14.93 15.47 9.59
CA THR A 126 -14.62 15.40 11.03
C THR A 126 -14.63 16.77 11.70
N ARG A 127 -14.23 17.84 10.99
CA ARG A 127 -14.33 19.21 11.53
C ARG A 127 -15.76 19.72 11.65
N LYS A 128 -16.70 19.22 10.85
CA LYS A 128 -18.10 19.68 10.86
C LYS A 128 -18.96 19.01 11.94
N THR A 129 -18.47 17.90 12.52
CA THR A 129 -19.19 17.14 13.59
C THR A 129 -18.75 17.52 15.00
N ALA A 130 -17.76 18.39 15.15
CA ALA A 130 -17.25 18.88 16.43
C ALA A 130 -17.78 20.28 16.79
N ARG A 131 -18.96 20.67 16.28
CA ARG A 131 -19.59 21.96 16.54
C ARG A 131 -21.08 21.82 16.76
#